data_AF-A0A4S8QY41-F1
#
_entry.id   AF-A0A4S8QY41-F1
#
_cell.length_a   1.000
_cell.length_b   1.000
_cell.length_c   1.000
_cell.angle_alpha   90.00
_cell.angle_beta   90.00
_cell.angle_gamma   90.00
#
_symmetry.space_group_name_H-M   'P 1'
#
loop_
_entity.id
_entity.type
_entity.pdbx_description
1 polymer ?
#
loop_
_entity_poly.entity_id
_entity_poly.type
_entity_poly.pdbx_seq_one_letter_code
_entity_poly.pdbx_strand_id
1 'polypeptide(L)'
;MDQTHRLSPKLKVFSIPDQKPDTRFVLFDETEIHLHSTVLKLHSAFFRKFLDSPDKKPAEPSAEFRYEWVSEIEEDGEWHMVEKSHAKPNNNALSENTFWDMEVLVFIEMLNALYRIPYEIWVTRLFIVTKMADYYCCLPAVSHNLFACFDQSNNEYVAEHAVKLLDIAYKLRQPLLFKDCLVHVAGYMPPDFGNYHHICNRVIYDVMMKARNEVNRRVVEAQKRLMLSTPSEERSKFLGHCWEIGSEEAEGQLSLPRYFRLLAEHDSEFASALSDVLQCELRLPSESSHEAGARGIRDQDNFYCARLLDRDLPWDPTETDW
;
A
#
# COMPACT_ATOMS: atom_id res chain seq x y z
N MET A 1 -15.45 -4.91 10.66
CA MET A 1 -16.76 -4.38 11.07
C MET A 1 -16.88 -2.97 10.51
N ASP A 2 -18.09 -2.62 10.09
CA ASP A 2 -18.51 -1.39 9.39
C ASP A 2 -18.04 -1.21 7.93
N GLN A 3 -18.56 -2.06 7.03
CA GLN A 3 -18.70 -1.71 5.63
C GLN A 3 -19.81 -0.66 5.53
N THR A 4 -19.49 0.62 5.79
CA THR A 4 -20.43 1.69 5.46
C THR A 4 -20.65 1.67 3.96
N HIS A 5 -21.83 1.24 3.55
CA HIS A 5 -22.45 1.51 2.26
C HIS A 5 -22.46 3.02 2.01
N ARG A 6 -21.33 3.59 1.58
CA ARG A 6 -21.31 4.94 1.02
C ARG A 6 -21.89 4.80 -0.37
N LEU A 7 -23.17 5.15 -0.52
CA LEU A 7 -23.79 5.30 -1.83
C LEU A 7 -22.92 6.24 -2.66
N SER A 8 -22.63 5.83 -3.89
CA SER A 8 -21.89 6.66 -4.83
C SER A 8 -22.60 8.00 -5.03
N PRO A 9 -21.87 9.12 -5.17
CA PRO A 9 -22.52 10.40 -5.39
C PRO A 9 -23.21 10.41 -6.75
N LYS A 10 -24.48 10.84 -6.82
CA LYS A 10 -25.18 11.02 -8.10
C LYS A 10 -24.52 12.07 -9.00
N LEU A 11 -23.89 13.08 -8.38
CA LEU A 11 -23.12 14.11 -9.07
C LEU A 11 -21.84 14.42 -8.29
N LYS A 12 -20.69 14.41 -8.98
CA LYS A 12 -19.39 14.80 -8.44
C LYS A 12 -18.75 15.85 -9.34
N VAL A 13 -18.53 17.05 -8.80
CA VAL A 13 -17.86 18.14 -9.53
C VAL A 13 -16.46 18.35 -8.97
N PHE A 14 -15.45 18.20 -9.80
CA PHE A 14 -14.09 18.60 -9.46
C PHE A 14 -13.89 20.07 -9.80
N SER A 15 -13.23 20.82 -8.91
CA SER A 15 -13.07 22.27 -9.03
C SER A 15 -11.60 22.65 -9.12
N ILE A 16 -11.28 23.58 -10.02
CA ILE A 16 -9.98 24.26 -10.11
C ILE A 16 -10.30 25.77 -10.09
N PRO A 17 -9.56 26.58 -9.32
CA PRO A 17 -9.78 28.03 -9.28
C PRO A 17 -9.82 28.63 -10.68
N ASP A 18 -10.85 29.44 -10.95
CA ASP A 18 -11.06 30.17 -12.19
C ASP A 18 -11.18 29.32 -13.47
N GLN A 19 -11.43 28.01 -13.34
CA GLN A 19 -11.69 27.12 -14.47
C GLN A 19 -13.05 26.46 -14.32
N LYS A 20 -13.77 26.35 -15.45
CA LYS A 20 -15.00 25.56 -15.53
C LYS A 20 -14.65 24.16 -16.04
N PRO A 21 -15.28 23.11 -15.49
CA PRO A 21 -15.22 21.77 -16.07
C PRO A 21 -15.65 21.80 -17.55
N ASP A 22 -14.89 21.11 -18.40
CA ASP A 22 -15.15 20.99 -19.84
C ASP A 22 -15.41 19.53 -20.26
N THR A 23 -15.38 18.61 -19.30
CA THR A 23 -15.48 17.17 -19.51
C THR A 23 -16.56 16.61 -18.58
N ARG A 24 -17.47 15.81 -19.13
CA ARG A 24 -18.50 15.08 -18.38
C ARG A 24 -18.34 13.58 -18.56
N PHE A 25 -18.23 12.87 -17.45
CA PHE A 25 -18.33 11.40 -17.40
C PHE A 25 -19.69 11.00 -16.82
N VAL A 26 -20.31 9.96 -17.38
CA VAL A 26 -21.53 9.34 -16.85
C VAL A 26 -21.26 7.86 -16.62
N LEU A 27 -21.20 7.45 -15.36
CA LEU A 27 -20.94 6.08 -14.95
C LEU A 27 -22.26 5.36 -14.69
N PHE A 28 -22.44 4.23 -15.36
CA PHE A 28 -23.57 3.31 -15.24
C PHE A 28 -24.94 4.00 -15.31
N ASP A 29 -25.05 5.07 -16.09
CA ASP A 29 -26.24 5.91 -16.24
C ASP A 29 -26.78 6.54 -14.93
N GLU A 30 -26.03 6.46 -13.84
CA GLU A 30 -26.46 6.91 -12.50
C GLU A 30 -25.59 8.03 -11.93
N THR A 31 -24.27 7.96 -12.12
CA THR A 31 -23.31 8.88 -11.51
C THR A 31 -22.70 9.80 -12.56
N GLU A 32 -22.98 11.10 -12.45
CA GLU A 32 -22.41 12.13 -13.29
C GLU A 32 -21.17 12.75 -12.64
N ILE A 33 -20.08 12.92 -13.40
CA ILE A 33 -18.83 13.49 -12.91
C ILE A 33 -18.36 14.61 -13.85
N HIS A 34 -18.14 15.81 -13.31
CA HIS A 34 -17.64 16.97 -14.05
C HIS A 34 -16.14 17.19 -13.77
N LEU A 35 -15.36 17.29 -14.84
CA LEU A 35 -13.90 17.25 -14.83
C LEU A 35 -13.29 18.28 -15.80
N HIS A 36 -11.97 18.46 -15.69
CA HIS A 36 -11.16 19.26 -16.57
C HIS A 36 -10.28 18.34 -17.43
N SER A 37 -10.43 18.44 -18.74
CA SER A 37 -9.66 17.66 -19.72
C SER A 37 -8.16 17.92 -19.59
N THR A 38 -7.77 19.13 -19.18
CA THR A 38 -6.38 19.53 -18.92
C THR A 38 -5.73 18.67 -17.84
N VAL A 39 -6.42 18.41 -16.73
CA VAL A 39 -5.94 17.55 -15.64
C VAL A 39 -5.85 16.09 -16.08
N LEU A 40 -6.87 15.60 -16.79
CA LEU A 40 -6.87 14.24 -17.32
C LEU A 40 -5.66 14.01 -18.24
N LYS A 41 -5.41 14.89 -19.21
CA LYS A 41 -4.29 14.75 -20.16
C LYS A 41 -2.93 14.93 -19.49
N LEU A 42 -2.85 15.73 -18.43
CA LEU A 42 -1.62 15.94 -17.67
C LEU A 42 -1.18 14.63 -16.99
N HIS A 43 -2.13 13.93 -16.36
CA HIS A 43 -1.83 12.82 -15.46
C HIS A 43 -2.15 11.42 -16.03
N SER A 44 -2.74 11.33 -17.22
CA SER A 44 -3.07 10.06 -17.86
C SER A 44 -2.64 10.06 -19.33
N ALA A 45 -1.75 9.13 -19.69
CA ALA A 45 -1.36 8.93 -21.09
C ALA A 45 -2.54 8.44 -21.94
N PHE A 46 -3.46 7.66 -21.35
CA PHE A 46 -4.71 7.24 -22.00
C PHE A 46 -5.55 8.46 -22.41
N PHE A 47 -5.91 9.33 -21.47
CA PHE A 47 -6.75 10.48 -21.78
C PHE A 47 -6.04 11.50 -22.69
N ARG A 48 -4.71 11.64 -22.57
CA ARG A 48 -3.90 12.44 -23.50
C ARG A 48 -4.02 11.95 -24.94
N LYS A 49 -3.98 10.63 -25.14
CA LYS A 49 -4.07 10.02 -26.48
C LYS A 49 -5.49 10.06 -27.03
N PHE A 50 -6.47 9.72 -26.19
CA PHE A 50 -7.83 9.51 -26.68
C PHE A 50 -8.65 10.79 -26.70
N LEU A 51 -8.60 11.70 -25.71
CA LEU A 51 -9.53 12.83 -25.65
C LEU A 51 -9.56 13.67 -26.94
N ASP A 52 -8.42 13.95 -27.56
CA ASP A 52 -8.30 14.73 -28.81
C ASP A 52 -8.01 13.87 -30.04
N SER A 53 -8.38 12.59 -30.05
CA SER A 53 -8.08 11.72 -31.18
C SER A 53 -8.84 12.17 -32.46
N PRO A 54 -8.22 12.09 -33.66
CA PRO A 54 -8.78 12.68 -34.88
C PRO A 54 -10.11 12.08 -35.36
N ASP A 55 -10.41 10.87 -34.90
CA ASP A 55 -11.64 10.13 -35.13
C ASP A 55 -12.84 10.68 -34.35
N LYS A 56 -12.60 11.58 -33.39
CA LYS A 56 -13.66 12.17 -32.56
C LYS A 56 -14.30 13.37 -33.21
N LYS A 57 -15.62 13.43 -33.05
CA LYS A 57 -16.40 14.58 -33.51
C LYS A 57 -16.19 15.76 -32.55
N PRO A 58 -15.89 16.96 -33.05
CA PRO A 58 -15.88 18.14 -32.21
C PRO A 58 -17.24 18.33 -31.55
N ALA A 59 -17.24 18.80 -30.30
CA ALA A 59 -18.47 19.22 -29.64
C ALA A 59 -19.14 20.36 -30.41
N GLU A 60 -20.47 20.36 -30.42
CA GLU A 60 -21.25 21.46 -30.99
C GLU A 60 -20.90 22.79 -30.29
N PRO A 61 -20.91 23.94 -30.98
CA PRO A 61 -20.57 25.23 -30.38
C PRO A 61 -21.44 25.63 -29.17
N SER A 62 -22.64 25.05 -29.05
CA SER A 62 -23.57 25.27 -27.95
C SER A 62 -23.50 24.20 -26.85
N ALA A 63 -22.63 23.21 -26.98
CA ALA A 63 -22.49 22.15 -25.99
C ALA A 63 -21.93 22.71 -24.68
N GLU A 64 -22.51 22.29 -23.55
CA GLU A 64 -22.02 22.67 -22.22
C GLU A 64 -20.65 22.06 -21.92
N PHE A 65 -20.43 20.82 -22.39
CA PHE A 65 -19.17 20.09 -22.23
C PHE A 65 -18.52 19.86 -23.59
N ARG A 66 -17.19 19.99 -23.62
CA ARG A 66 -16.37 19.68 -24.80
C ARG A 66 -16.22 18.17 -25.00
N TYR A 67 -16.18 17.42 -23.91
CA TYR A 67 -16.04 15.96 -23.95
C TYR A 67 -17.13 15.30 -23.12
N GLU A 68 -17.81 14.32 -23.70
CA GLU A 68 -18.82 13.51 -23.02
C GLU A 68 -18.48 12.03 -23.15
N TRP A 69 -18.27 11.37 -22.02
CA TRP A 69 -17.86 9.97 -21.94
C TRP A 69 -18.82 9.20 -21.05
N VAL A 70 -19.11 7.95 -21.39
CA VAL A 70 -20.01 7.06 -20.65
C VAL A 70 -19.32 5.73 -20.38
N SER A 71 -19.74 5.00 -19.36
CA SER A 71 -19.30 3.61 -19.15
C SER A 71 -19.96 2.66 -20.15
N GLU A 72 -19.16 1.83 -20.81
CA GLU A 72 -19.61 0.67 -21.59
C GLU A 72 -19.19 -0.61 -20.86
N ILE A 73 -20.12 -1.56 -20.71
CA ILE A 73 -19.88 -2.88 -20.12
C ILE A 73 -19.62 -3.88 -21.24
N GLU A 74 -18.51 -4.60 -21.15
CA GLU A 74 -18.11 -5.64 -22.10
C GLU A 74 -18.81 -6.98 -21.84
N GLU A 75 -18.69 -7.92 -22.77
CA GLU A 75 -19.34 -9.25 -22.68
C GLU A 75 -18.81 -10.09 -21.51
N ASP A 76 -17.58 -9.84 -21.08
CA ASP A 76 -16.94 -10.52 -19.94
C ASP A 76 -17.31 -9.91 -18.58
N GLY A 77 -18.07 -8.82 -18.58
CA GLY A 77 -18.49 -8.08 -17.37
C GLY A 77 -17.49 -7.02 -16.89
N GLU A 78 -16.34 -6.85 -17.55
CA GLU A 78 -15.47 -5.69 -17.32
C GLU A 78 -16.09 -4.44 -17.96
N TRP A 79 -15.62 -3.26 -17.57
CA TRP A 79 -16.15 -2.00 -18.07
C TRP A 79 -15.03 -1.00 -18.36
N HIS A 80 -15.31 -0.08 -19.27
CA HIS A 80 -14.39 1.01 -19.59
C HIS A 80 -15.15 2.26 -20.02
N MET A 81 -14.46 3.40 -20.04
CA MET A 81 -15.04 4.64 -20.54
C MET A 81 -14.92 4.76 -22.06
N VAL A 82 -16.03 5.09 -22.72
CA VAL A 82 -16.11 5.36 -24.15
C VAL A 82 -16.67 6.75 -24.41
N GLU A 83 -16.33 7.33 -25.56
CA GLU A 83 -16.99 8.55 -26.01
C GLU A 83 -18.47 8.30 -26.25
N LYS A 84 -19.34 9.18 -25.75
CA LYS A 84 -20.79 9.02 -25.77
C LYS A 84 -21.37 8.80 -27.18
N SER A 85 -20.76 9.39 -28.21
CA SER A 85 -21.18 9.18 -29.61
C SER A 85 -20.86 7.80 -30.16
N HIS A 86 -19.96 7.05 -29.52
CA HIS A 86 -19.55 5.70 -29.91
C HIS A 86 -20.11 4.61 -28.99
N ALA A 87 -20.77 5.01 -27.89
CA ALA A 87 -21.34 4.09 -26.93
C ALA A 87 -22.41 3.20 -27.54
N LYS A 88 -22.34 1.90 -27.26
CA LYS A 88 -23.43 0.97 -27.58
C LYS A 88 -24.58 1.15 -26.58
N PRO A 89 -25.82 0.83 -26.97
CA PRO A 89 -26.93 0.78 -26.02
C PRO A 89 -26.63 -0.26 -24.93
N ASN A 90 -26.59 0.16 -23.67
CA ASN A 90 -26.44 -0.73 -22.51
C ASN A 90 -27.70 -1.60 -22.38
N ASN A 91 -27.70 -2.76 -23.03
CA ASN A 91 -28.77 -3.76 -22.92
C ASN A 91 -28.61 -4.68 -21.69
N ASN A 92 -27.46 -4.62 -21.04
CA ASN A 92 -27.21 -5.36 -19.81
C ASN A 92 -27.88 -4.59 -18.67
N ALA A 93 -29.08 -5.04 -18.29
CA ALA A 93 -29.76 -4.53 -17.11
C ALA A 93 -28.81 -4.60 -15.91
N LEU A 94 -28.58 -3.46 -15.26
CA LEU A 94 -27.83 -3.32 -14.01
C LEU A 94 -28.48 -4.22 -12.94
N SER A 95 -28.12 -5.50 -12.90
CA SER A 95 -28.79 -6.47 -12.04
C SER A 95 -28.21 -6.51 -10.62
N GLU A 96 -27.10 -5.81 -10.36
CA GLU A 96 -26.44 -5.78 -9.04
C GLU A 96 -25.86 -4.39 -8.72
N ASN A 97 -26.68 -3.48 -8.17
CA ASN A 97 -26.27 -2.11 -7.83
C ASN A 97 -25.06 -2.03 -6.89
N THR A 98 -24.86 -3.01 -6.01
CA THR A 98 -23.77 -2.99 -5.00
C THR A 98 -22.37 -3.20 -5.59
N PHE A 99 -22.25 -3.92 -6.71
CA PHE A 99 -20.95 -4.11 -7.36
C PHE A 99 -20.48 -2.81 -8.02
N TRP A 100 -21.39 -2.14 -8.75
CA TRP A 100 -21.10 -0.90 -9.45
C TRP A 100 -20.81 0.26 -8.50
N ASP A 101 -21.41 0.28 -7.31
CA ASP A 101 -21.07 1.28 -6.28
C ASP A 101 -19.58 1.26 -5.92
N MET A 102 -18.99 0.08 -5.75
CA MET A 102 -17.56 -0.04 -5.45
C MET A 102 -16.68 0.43 -6.61
N GLU A 103 -17.03 0.06 -7.84
CA GLU A 103 -16.33 0.49 -9.05
C GLU A 103 -16.39 2.02 -9.23
N VAL A 104 -17.56 2.64 -9.05
CA VAL A 104 -17.73 4.09 -9.11
C VAL A 104 -16.91 4.79 -8.03
N LEU A 105 -16.98 4.32 -6.79
CA LEU A 105 -16.21 4.90 -5.69
C LEU A 105 -14.70 4.85 -5.99
N VAL A 106 -14.19 3.71 -6.43
CA VAL A 106 -12.76 3.53 -6.71
C VAL A 106 -12.33 4.34 -7.94
N PHE A 107 -13.18 4.45 -8.96
CA PHE A 107 -12.92 5.32 -10.09
C PHE A 107 -12.85 6.79 -9.67
N ILE A 108 -13.71 7.24 -8.76
CA ILE A 108 -13.62 8.58 -8.15
C ILE A 108 -12.34 8.74 -7.35
N GLU A 109 -11.84 7.71 -6.66
CA GLU A 109 -10.55 7.76 -5.96
C GLU A 109 -9.37 7.90 -6.93
N MET A 110 -9.38 7.17 -8.05
CA MET A 110 -8.41 7.36 -9.12
C MET A 110 -8.45 8.81 -9.63
N LEU A 111 -9.65 9.37 -9.86
CA LEU A 111 -9.80 10.77 -10.25
C LEU A 111 -9.31 11.74 -9.15
N ASN A 112 -9.63 11.47 -7.88
CA ASN A 112 -9.12 12.24 -6.74
C ASN A 112 -7.59 12.31 -6.76
N ALA A 113 -6.91 11.21 -7.11
CA ALA A 113 -5.46 11.21 -7.25
C ALA A 113 -4.96 12.16 -8.37
N LEU A 114 -5.66 12.25 -9.51
CA LEU A 114 -5.32 13.21 -10.56
C LEU A 114 -5.45 14.67 -10.09
N TYR A 115 -6.36 14.93 -9.15
CA TYR A 115 -6.57 16.25 -8.54
C TYR A 115 -5.82 16.47 -7.23
N ARG A 116 -5.00 15.50 -6.80
CA ARG A 116 -4.28 15.52 -5.51
C ARG A 116 -5.20 15.68 -4.29
N ILE A 117 -6.38 15.08 -4.38
CA ILE A 117 -7.35 15.02 -3.28
C ILE A 117 -7.10 13.72 -2.54
N PRO A 118 -6.69 13.76 -1.25
CA PRO A 118 -6.49 12.55 -0.47
C PRO A 118 -7.83 11.84 -0.18
N TYR A 119 -7.74 10.55 0.06
CA TYR A 119 -8.85 9.68 0.41
C TYR A 119 -8.37 8.58 1.37
N GLU A 120 -9.31 8.02 2.13
CA GLU A 120 -9.04 6.92 3.05
C GLU A 120 -8.74 5.62 2.28
N ILE A 121 -7.64 4.96 2.63
CA ILE A 121 -7.17 3.75 1.98
C ILE A 121 -7.80 2.53 2.63
N TRP A 122 -8.31 1.64 1.78
CA TRP A 122 -8.74 0.30 2.15
C TRP A 122 -8.05 -0.69 1.24
N VAL A 123 -7.55 -1.81 1.77
CA VAL A 123 -6.71 -2.76 0.99
C VAL A 123 -7.40 -3.22 -0.30
N THR A 124 -8.66 -3.62 -0.22
CA THR A 124 -9.43 -4.05 -1.40
C THR A 124 -9.57 -2.93 -2.43
N ARG A 125 -9.83 -1.70 -1.99
CA ARG A 125 -9.97 -0.53 -2.87
C ARG A 125 -8.62 -0.12 -3.48
N LEU A 126 -7.54 -0.23 -2.73
CA LEU A 126 -6.19 0.05 -3.21
C LEU A 126 -5.78 -0.92 -4.35
N PHE A 127 -6.19 -2.19 -4.26
CA PHE A 127 -5.99 -3.13 -5.36
C PHE A 127 -6.76 -2.68 -6.63
N ILE A 128 -8.04 -2.35 -6.49
CA ILE A 128 -8.90 -1.95 -7.62
C ILE A 128 -8.41 -0.62 -8.22
N VAL A 129 -8.07 0.39 -7.40
CA VAL A 129 -7.59 1.69 -7.90
C VAL A 129 -6.27 1.54 -8.65
N THR A 130 -5.42 0.60 -8.24
CA THR A 130 -4.17 0.28 -8.94
C THR A 130 -4.46 -0.37 -10.29
N LYS A 131 -5.42 -1.30 -10.38
CA LYS A 131 -5.86 -1.90 -11.67
C LYS A 131 -6.40 -0.83 -12.61
N MET A 132 -7.27 0.05 -12.11
CA MET A 132 -7.84 1.15 -12.91
C MET A 132 -6.76 2.12 -13.37
N ALA A 133 -5.86 2.53 -12.47
CA ALA A 133 -4.80 3.46 -12.81
C ALA A 133 -3.78 2.89 -13.80
N ASP A 134 -3.55 1.58 -13.79
CA ASP A 134 -2.77 0.89 -14.81
C ASP A 134 -3.47 0.98 -16.18
N TYR A 135 -4.75 0.64 -16.23
CA TYR A 135 -5.56 0.70 -17.46
C TYR A 135 -5.63 2.12 -18.04
N TYR A 136 -5.92 3.12 -17.21
CA TYR A 136 -5.98 4.53 -17.61
C TYR A 136 -4.59 5.20 -17.63
N CYS A 137 -3.51 4.44 -17.49
CA CYS A 137 -2.12 4.90 -17.58
C CYS A 137 -1.83 6.14 -16.71
N CYS A 138 -2.20 6.08 -15.42
CA CYS A 138 -2.05 7.14 -14.44
C CYS A 138 -1.53 6.65 -13.07
N LEU A 139 -0.83 5.51 -13.04
CA LEU A 139 -0.17 4.98 -11.82
C LEU A 139 0.67 6.04 -11.08
N PRO A 140 1.47 6.91 -11.75
CA PRO A 140 2.23 7.93 -11.04
C PRO A 140 1.36 8.91 -10.24
N ALA A 141 0.14 9.22 -10.71
CA ALA A 141 -0.74 10.14 -9.98
C ALA A 141 -1.27 9.50 -8.69
N VAL A 142 -1.71 8.23 -8.78
CA VAL A 142 -2.13 7.45 -7.60
C VAL A 142 -0.98 7.31 -6.63
N SER A 143 0.19 6.94 -7.13
CA SER A 143 1.43 6.85 -6.38
C SER A 143 1.66 8.14 -5.57
N HIS A 144 1.84 9.29 -6.23
CA HIS A 144 2.13 10.53 -5.51
C HIS A 144 1.04 10.95 -4.52
N ASN A 145 -0.23 10.68 -4.80
CA ASN A 145 -1.33 11.04 -3.90
C ASN A 145 -1.34 10.21 -2.62
N LEU A 146 -0.82 8.98 -2.65
CA LEU A 146 -0.85 8.08 -1.50
C LEU A 146 -0.11 8.63 -0.28
N PHE A 147 0.93 9.45 -0.46
CA PHE A 147 1.59 10.13 0.66
C PHE A 147 0.60 10.91 1.53
N ALA A 148 -0.33 11.65 0.92
CA ALA A 148 -1.36 12.39 1.64
C ALA A 148 -2.51 11.49 2.13
N CYS A 149 -2.77 10.38 1.44
CA CYS A 149 -3.79 9.42 1.85
C CYS A 149 -3.39 8.66 3.13
N PHE A 150 -2.10 8.36 3.33
CA PHE A 150 -1.63 7.65 4.53
C PHE A 150 -1.94 8.40 5.82
N ASP A 151 -1.86 9.73 5.82
CA ASP A 151 -2.20 10.57 6.99
C ASP A 151 -3.69 10.53 7.35
N GLN A 152 -4.55 10.16 6.41
CA GLN A 152 -6.01 10.11 6.60
C GLN A 152 -6.54 8.69 6.84
N SER A 153 -5.65 7.70 6.80
CA SER A 153 -6.01 6.29 6.81
C SER A 153 -5.48 5.63 8.06
N ASN A 154 -6.20 4.62 8.56
CA ASN A 154 -5.62 3.70 9.51
C ASN A 154 -4.72 2.71 8.75
N ASN A 155 -3.40 2.83 8.90
CA ASN A 155 -2.44 1.98 8.19
C ASN A 155 -2.13 0.65 8.92
N GLU A 156 -2.83 0.30 10.00
CA GLU A 156 -2.63 -0.98 10.70
C GLU A 156 -2.84 -2.20 9.80
N TYR A 157 -3.65 -2.07 8.74
CA TYR A 157 -3.88 -3.12 7.76
C TYR A 157 -2.59 -3.59 7.05
N VAL A 158 -1.53 -2.76 7.05
CA VAL A 158 -0.28 -3.06 6.35
C VAL A 158 0.39 -4.28 6.95
N ALA A 159 0.39 -4.42 8.28
CA ALA A 159 0.98 -5.59 8.94
C ALA A 159 0.31 -6.90 8.51
N GLU A 160 -1.03 -6.88 8.36
CA GLU A 160 -1.83 -8.07 8.02
C GLU A 160 -1.77 -8.43 6.53
N HIS A 161 -1.50 -7.44 5.68
CA HIS A 161 -1.57 -7.59 4.23
C HIS A 161 -0.27 -7.30 3.49
N ALA A 162 0.85 -7.13 4.22
CA ALA A 162 2.14 -6.69 3.70
C ALA A 162 2.57 -7.45 2.43
N VAL A 163 2.43 -8.77 2.41
CA VAL A 163 2.80 -9.63 1.27
C VAL A 163 2.03 -9.28 0.01
N LYS A 164 0.70 -9.12 0.13
CA LYS A 164 -0.17 -8.77 -1.00
C LYS A 164 0.08 -7.32 -1.44
N LEU A 165 0.34 -6.45 -0.46
CA LEU A 165 0.62 -5.04 -0.70
C LEU A 165 2.00 -4.81 -1.34
N LEU A 166 2.96 -5.73 -1.23
CA LEU A 166 4.26 -5.61 -1.92
C LEU A 166 4.10 -5.53 -3.43
N ASP A 167 3.25 -6.35 -4.04
CA ASP A 167 3.01 -6.31 -5.49
C ASP A 167 2.33 -5.00 -5.91
N ILE A 168 1.38 -4.52 -5.11
CA ILE A 168 0.69 -3.24 -5.33
C ILE A 168 1.67 -2.08 -5.21
N ALA A 169 2.45 -2.04 -4.12
CA ALA A 169 3.42 -1.00 -3.85
C ALA A 169 4.54 -0.99 -4.89
N TYR A 170 4.95 -2.17 -5.38
CA TYR A 170 5.88 -2.31 -6.49
C TYR A 170 5.30 -1.74 -7.79
N LYS A 171 4.06 -2.10 -8.14
CA LYS A 171 3.39 -1.63 -9.36
C LYS A 171 3.17 -0.11 -9.35
N LEU A 172 2.72 0.42 -8.22
CA LEU A 172 2.60 1.86 -8.01
C LEU A 172 3.95 2.56 -7.86
N ARG A 173 5.05 1.82 -7.68
CA ARG A 173 6.37 2.34 -7.32
C ARG A 173 6.32 3.26 -6.09
N GLN A 174 5.52 2.87 -5.11
CA GLN A 174 5.27 3.64 -3.89
C GLN A 174 6.32 3.31 -2.82
N PRO A 175 7.31 4.19 -2.58
CA PRO A 175 8.49 3.84 -1.78
C PRO A 175 8.13 3.64 -0.31
N LEU A 176 7.23 4.45 0.25
CA LEU A 176 6.85 4.37 1.66
C LEU A 176 6.11 3.07 1.94
N LEU A 177 5.06 2.77 1.18
CA LEU A 177 4.29 1.53 1.32
C LEU A 177 5.16 0.29 1.08
N PHE A 178 6.02 0.32 0.05
CA PHE A 178 6.88 -0.81 -0.28
C PHE A 178 7.87 -1.12 0.83
N LYS A 179 8.55 -0.09 1.36
CA LYS A 179 9.51 -0.24 2.46
C LYS A 179 8.86 -0.83 3.69
N ASP A 180 7.72 -0.29 4.13
CA ASP A 180 7.05 -0.76 5.34
C ASP A 180 6.51 -2.18 5.17
N CYS A 181 5.90 -2.50 4.03
CA CYS A 181 5.50 -3.89 3.73
C CYS A 181 6.72 -4.83 3.77
N LEU A 182 7.85 -4.38 3.23
CA LEU A 182 9.06 -5.19 3.17
C LEU A 182 9.68 -5.38 4.57
N VAL A 183 9.64 -4.37 5.43
CA VAL A 183 10.07 -4.47 6.84
C VAL A 183 9.24 -5.53 7.58
N HIS A 184 7.90 -5.49 7.44
CA HIS A 184 7.02 -6.51 8.02
C HIS A 184 7.37 -7.93 7.54
N VAL A 185 7.52 -8.13 6.22
CA VAL A 185 7.77 -9.47 5.66
C VAL A 185 9.18 -9.97 5.96
N ALA A 186 10.19 -9.11 5.84
CA ALA A 186 11.59 -9.48 6.04
C ALA A 186 11.88 -9.82 7.50
N GLY A 187 11.29 -9.08 8.43
CA GLY A 187 11.49 -9.21 9.87
C GLY A 187 10.65 -10.27 10.57
N TYR A 188 9.68 -10.87 9.88
CA TYR A 188 8.84 -11.93 10.42
C TYR A 188 9.64 -13.21 10.70
N MET A 189 9.74 -13.55 11.99
CA MET A 189 10.46 -14.70 12.56
C MET A 189 9.57 -15.43 13.58
N PRO A 190 8.53 -16.15 13.10
CA PRO A 190 7.69 -16.97 13.97
C PRO A 190 8.49 -18.10 14.63
N PRO A 191 8.01 -18.63 15.77
CA PRO A 191 8.74 -19.68 16.48
C PRO A 191 8.73 -21.03 15.73
N ASP A 192 7.71 -21.27 14.92
CA ASP A 192 7.62 -22.42 14.02
C ASP A 192 8.02 -22.05 12.59
N PHE A 193 8.63 -22.98 11.86
CA PHE A 193 8.97 -22.84 10.43
C PHE A 193 7.74 -22.72 9.48
N GLY A 194 6.56 -22.42 10.02
CA GLY A 194 5.30 -22.40 9.32
C GLY A 194 5.16 -21.23 8.35
N ASN A 195 4.98 -21.56 7.07
CA ASN A 195 4.59 -20.68 5.96
C ASN A 195 5.35 -19.36 5.85
N TYR A 196 6.57 -19.43 5.29
CA TYR A 196 7.12 -18.27 4.60
C TYR A 196 6.15 -17.81 3.54
N HIS A 197 5.85 -16.52 3.56
CA HIS A 197 5.02 -15.91 2.54
C HIS A 197 5.61 -16.15 1.16
N HIS A 198 4.82 -16.76 0.28
CA HIS A 198 5.24 -17.01 -1.10
C HIS A 198 5.17 -15.70 -1.87
N ILE A 199 6.32 -15.13 -2.19
CA ILE A 199 6.45 -13.98 -3.08
C ILE A 199 6.76 -14.52 -4.48
N CYS A 200 5.80 -14.38 -5.40
CA CYS A 200 5.95 -14.88 -6.77
C CYS A 200 6.91 -14.03 -7.61
N ASN A 201 6.91 -12.70 -7.38
CA ASN A 201 7.73 -11.78 -8.13
C ASN A 201 9.20 -11.89 -7.71
N ARG A 202 10.06 -12.38 -8.61
CA ARG A 202 11.49 -12.60 -8.34
C ARG A 202 12.23 -11.32 -7.94
N VAL A 203 11.89 -10.18 -8.55
CA VAL A 203 12.54 -8.90 -8.23
C VAL A 203 12.22 -8.50 -6.79
N ILE A 204 10.95 -8.59 -6.40
CA ILE A 204 10.52 -8.31 -5.02
C ILE A 204 11.17 -9.31 -4.04
N TYR A 205 11.21 -10.59 -4.41
CA TYR A 205 11.84 -11.64 -3.61
C TYR A 205 13.32 -11.35 -3.36
N ASP A 206 14.08 -10.96 -4.38
CA ASP A 206 15.52 -10.67 -4.24
C ASP A 206 15.77 -9.47 -3.30
N VAL A 207 14.94 -8.43 -3.36
CA VAL A 207 15.02 -7.28 -2.43
C VAL A 207 14.61 -7.68 -1.01
N MET A 208 13.53 -8.46 -0.87
CA MET A 208 13.10 -9.00 0.42
C MET A 208 14.19 -9.85 1.08
N MET A 209 14.85 -10.73 0.32
CA MET A 209 15.93 -11.58 0.84
C MET A 209 17.14 -10.75 1.28
N LYS A 210 17.49 -9.67 0.58
CA LYS A 210 18.53 -8.74 1.02
C LYS A 210 18.19 -8.11 2.37
N ALA A 211 16.96 -7.62 2.54
CA ALA A 211 16.53 -7.03 3.80
C ALA A 211 16.44 -8.05 4.93
N ARG A 212 15.97 -9.27 4.65
CA ARG A 212 15.94 -10.36 5.62
C ARG A 212 17.36 -10.76 6.06
N ASN A 213 18.31 -10.81 5.13
CA ASN A 213 19.71 -11.05 5.45
C ASN A 213 20.30 -9.94 6.33
N GLU A 214 19.90 -8.69 6.12
CA GLU A 214 20.29 -7.58 7.00
C GLU A 214 19.71 -7.75 8.41
N VAL A 215 18.44 -8.14 8.56
CA VAL A 215 17.85 -8.47 9.87
C VAL A 215 18.63 -9.61 10.54
N ASN A 216 18.88 -10.71 9.82
CA ASN A 216 19.66 -11.85 10.33
C ASN A 216 21.06 -11.43 10.77
N ARG A 217 21.73 -10.56 10.01
CA ARG A 217 23.05 -10.02 10.37
C ARG A 217 22.99 -9.24 11.68
N ARG A 218 21.96 -8.41 11.89
CA ARG A 218 21.76 -7.66 13.14
C ARG A 218 21.44 -8.58 14.31
N VAL A 219 20.65 -9.62 14.10
CA VAL A 219 20.38 -10.66 15.11
C VAL A 219 21.67 -11.32 15.57
N VAL A 220 22.52 -11.77 14.63
CA VAL A 220 23.82 -12.40 14.98
C VAL A 220 24.74 -11.44 15.71
N GLU A 221 24.80 -10.18 15.28
CA GLU A 221 25.61 -9.16 15.95
C GLU A 221 25.11 -8.86 17.37
N ALA A 222 23.79 -8.77 17.56
CA ALA A 222 23.17 -8.57 18.86
C ALA A 222 23.47 -9.75 19.81
N GLN A 223 23.34 -11.00 19.33
CA GLN A 223 23.73 -12.19 20.09
C GLN A 223 25.21 -12.17 20.47
N LYS A 224 26.09 -11.79 19.53
CA LYS A 224 27.52 -11.69 19.79
C LYS A 224 27.82 -10.65 20.88
N ARG A 225 27.15 -9.49 20.85
CA ARG A 225 27.29 -8.44 21.87
C ARG A 225 26.84 -8.93 23.25
N LEU A 226 25.68 -9.60 23.34
CA LEU A 226 25.21 -10.23 24.58
C LEU A 226 26.21 -11.28 25.11
N MET A 227 26.77 -12.11 24.23
CA MET A 227 27.74 -13.14 24.66
C MET A 227 29.09 -12.59 25.10
N LEU A 228 29.47 -11.42 24.58
CA LEU A 228 30.75 -10.79 24.85
C LEU A 228 30.68 -9.70 25.94
N SER A 229 29.49 -9.29 26.38
CA SER A 229 29.34 -8.35 27.50
C SER A 229 29.83 -8.95 28.82
N THR A 230 29.90 -10.28 28.91
CA THR A 230 30.26 -11.00 30.13
C THR A 230 31.63 -11.69 30.01
N PRO A 231 32.50 -11.60 31.04
CA PRO A 231 33.76 -12.34 31.10
C PRO A 231 33.55 -13.85 30.90
N SER A 232 34.54 -14.52 30.29
CA SER A 232 34.40 -15.93 29.89
C SER A 232 34.03 -16.88 31.03
N GLU A 233 34.46 -16.59 32.26
CA GLU A 233 34.22 -17.41 33.45
C GLU A 233 32.78 -17.30 33.97
N GLU A 234 32.06 -16.23 33.62
CA GLU A 234 30.70 -15.95 34.08
C GLU A 234 29.62 -16.23 33.02
N ARG A 235 30.02 -16.51 31.77
CA ARG A 235 29.11 -16.76 30.64
C ARG A 235 28.10 -17.88 30.87
N SER A 236 28.47 -18.94 31.59
CA SER A 236 27.53 -20.04 31.87
C SER A 236 26.41 -19.61 32.82
N LYS A 237 26.72 -18.77 33.82
CA LYS A 237 25.70 -18.20 34.72
C LYS A 237 24.81 -17.21 33.98
N PHE A 238 25.43 -16.37 33.15
CA PHE A 238 24.76 -15.42 32.28
C PHE A 238 23.75 -16.09 31.34
N LEU A 239 24.17 -17.15 30.65
CA LEU A 239 23.29 -17.93 29.76
C LEU A 239 22.14 -18.58 30.55
N GLY A 240 22.42 -19.07 31.75
CA GLY A 240 21.38 -19.56 32.67
C GLY A 240 20.35 -18.49 32.99
N HIS A 241 20.80 -17.27 33.29
CA HIS A 241 19.91 -16.14 33.58
C HIS A 241 19.06 -15.74 32.37
N CYS A 242 19.66 -15.63 31.18
CA CYS A 242 18.90 -15.35 29.95
C CYS A 242 17.86 -16.44 29.66
N TRP A 243 18.20 -17.70 29.92
CA TRP A 243 17.28 -18.83 29.76
C TRP A 243 16.13 -18.79 30.77
N GLU A 244 16.39 -18.44 32.03
CA GLU A 244 15.38 -18.28 33.08
C GLU A 244 14.36 -17.22 32.68
N ILE A 245 14.81 -16.03 32.23
CA ILE A 245 13.94 -14.95 31.73
C ILE A 245 13.03 -15.44 30.61
N GLY A 246 13.58 -16.18 29.64
CA GLY A 246 12.78 -16.73 28.54
C GLY A 246 11.81 -17.82 28.97
N SER A 247 12.18 -18.64 29.96
CA SER A 247 11.39 -19.78 30.44
C SER A 247 10.23 -19.37 31.35
N GLU A 248 10.40 -18.31 32.15
CA GLU A 248 9.35 -17.80 33.05
C GLU A 248 8.13 -17.29 32.28
N GLU A 249 8.33 -16.76 31.07
CA GLU A 249 7.27 -16.26 30.21
C GLU A 249 6.69 -17.37 29.28
N ALA A 250 7.47 -18.42 29.01
CA ALA A 250 7.14 -19.43 28.02
C ALA A 250 6.26 -20.56 28.60
N GLU A 251 4.95 -20.31 28.73
CA GLU A 251 3.95 -21.40 28.73
C GLU A 251 3.78 -22.03 27.32
N GLY A 252 4.55 -21.58 26.31
CA GLY A 252 4.48 -22.00 24.91
C GLY A 252 5.76 -21.73 24.11
N GLN A 253 5.63 -21.62 22.79
CA GLN A 253 6.75 -21.35 21.88
C GLN A 253 7.10 -19.86 21.82
N LEU A 254 8.34 -19.52 22.19
CA LEU A 254 8.84 -18.14 22.21
C LEU A 254 9.56 -17.80 20.90
N SER A 255 9.12 -16.73 20.21
CA SER A 255 9.82 -16.23 19.04
C SER A 255 11.06 -15.42 19.43
N LEU A 256 12.01 -15.34 18.50
CA LEU A 256 13.28 -14.65 18.73
C LEU A 256 13.12 -13.14 19.02
N PRO A 257 12.24 -12.40 18.31
CA PRO A 257 11.98 -11.00 18.66
C PRO A 257 11.42 -10.83 20.06
N ARG A 258 10.46 -11.67 20.47
CA ARG A 258 9.90 -11.65 21.82
C ARG A 258 10.96 -11.95 22.88
N TYR A 259 11.80 -12.95 22.64
CA TYR A 259 12.91 -13.27 23.54
C TYR A 259 13.87 -12.10 23.73
N PHE A 260 14.28 -11.43 22.64
CA PHE A 260 15.17 -10.27 22.75
C PHE A 260 14.50 -9.09 23.46
N ARG A 261 13.19 -8.86 23.22
CA ARG A 261 12.44 -7.85 23.94
C ARG A 261 12.45 -8.11 25.45
N LEU A 262 12.18 -9.34 25.89
CA LEU A 262 12.19 -9.71 27.30
C LEU A 262 13.55 -9.46 27.97
N LEU A 263 14.64 -9.83 27.30
CA LEU A 263 15.99 -9.55 27.80
C LEU A 263 16.22 -8.04 27.95
N ALA A 264 15.86 -7.25 26.94
CA ALA A 264 16.00 -5.79 26.98
C ALA A 264 15.13 -5.12 28.06
N GLU A 265 13.93 -5.63 28.32
CA GLU A 265 13.04 -5.15 29.39
C GLU A 265 13.60 -5.47 30.79
N HIS A 266 14.36 -6.55 30.92
CA HIS A 266 14.88 -7.03 32.19
C HIS A 266 16.17 -6.31 32.62
N ASP A 267 17.06 -5.97 31.68
CA ASP A 267 18.38 -5.41 31.99
C ASP A 267 18.82 -4.30 31.01
N SER A 268 19.34 -3.20 31.53
CA SER A 268 19.79 -2.05 30.73
C SER A 268 21.00 -2.34 29.84
N GLU A 269 21.90 -3.23 30.25
CA GLU A 269 23.01 -3.69 29.41
C GLU A 269 22.50 -4.53 28.24
N PHE A 270 21.46 -5.34 28.47
CA PHE A 270 20.77 -6.08 27.39
C PHE A 270 20.06 -5.13 26.45
N ALA A 271 19.36 -4.12 26.98
CA ALA A 271 18.74 -3.09 26.16
C ALA A 271 19.77 -2.39 25.25
N SER A 272 20.95 -2.07 25.78
CA SER A 272 22.03 -1.46 24.99
C SER A 272 22.61 -2.42 23.94
N ALA A 273 22.75 -3.72 24.25
CA ALA A 273 23.26 -4.69 23.30
C ALA A 273 22.26 -5.00 22.16
N LEU A 274 20.96 -4.91 22.48
CA LEU A 274 19.84 -5.27 21.60
C LEU A 274 19.20 -4.06 20.89
N SER A 275 19.64 -2.83 21.16
CA SER A 275 19.02 -1.61 20.62
C SER A 275 18.89 -1.62 19.09
N ASP A 276 19.94 -2.06 18.40
CA ASP A 276 20.01 -2.03 16.93
C ASP A 276 19.03 -3.00 16.26
N VAL A 277 18.71 -4.13 16.92
CA VAL A 277 17.83 -5.17 16.39
C VAL A 277 16.38 -4.95 16.81
N LEU A 278 16.14 -4.28 17.95
CA LEU A 278 14.81 -3.91 18.45
C LEU A 278 14.31 -2.56 17.90
N GLN A 279 15.14 -1.82 17.17
CA GLN A 279 14.76 -0.57 16.52
C GLN A 279 13.61 -0.79 15.51
N CYS A 280 12.68 0.16 15.45
CA CYS A 280 11.60 0.21 14.45
C CYS A 280 11.96 1.15 13.29
N GLU A 281 11.98 0.63 12.07
CA GLU A 281 12.20 1.39 10.83
C GLU A 281 10.91 1.65 10.04
N LEU A 282 9.74 1.24 10.55
CA LEU A 282 8.44 1.56 9.95
C LEU A 282 8.20 3.08 9.97
N ARG A 283 7.57 3.60 8.92
CA ARG A 283 7.42 5.03 8.67
C ARG A 283 6.00 5.46 8.37
N LEU A 284 5.11 4.54 8.00
CA LEU A 284 3.71 4.84 7.81
C LEU A 284 3.09 5.31 9.14
N PRO A 285 2.26 6.36 9.11
CA PRO A 285 1.51 6.79 10.29
C PRO A 285 0.66 5.63 10.81
N SER A 286 0.79 5.30 12.10
CA SER A 286 -0.03 4.31 12.77
C SER A 286 -0.51 4.88 14.10
N GLU A 287 -1.72 4.52 14.52
CA GLU A 287 -2.23 4.87 15.84
C GLU A 287 -1.48 4.12 16.95
N SER A 288 -0.93 2.95 16.63
CA SER A 288 -0.15 2.11 17.52
C SER A 288 1.35 2.19 17.22
N SER A 289 2.16 2.31 18.27
CA SER A 289 3.61 2.23 18.14
C SER A 289 4.04 0.77 17.95
N HIS A 290 4.58 0.45 16.78
CA HIS A 290 5.14 -0.87 16.51
C HIS A 290 6.45 -1.07 17.25
N GLU A 291 6.52 -2.15 18.03
CA GLU A 291 7.67 -2.52 18.83
C GLU A 291 8.01 -3.99 18.61
N ALA A 292 9.25 -4.26 18.17
CA ALA A 292 9.70 -5.62 17.90
C ALA A 292 9.55 -6.50 19.16
N GLY A 293 8.83 -7.61 19.07
CA GLY A 293 8.62 -8.55 20.17
C GLY A 293 7.67 -8.05 21.27
N ALA A 294 6.82 -7.05 21.01
CA ALA A 294 5.86 -6.56 22.00
C ALA A 294 4.80 -7.61 22.38
N ARG A 295 4.15 -7.40 23.53
CA ARG A 295 3.03 -8.23 24.01
C ARG A 295 1.80 -7.98 23.13
N GLY A 296 1.69 -8.71 22.02
CA GLY A 296 0.56 -8.66 21.10
C GLY A 296 0.79 -9.56 19.89
N ILE A 297 -0.30 -10.13 19.35
CA ILE A 297 -0.23 -11.09 18.22
C ILE A 297 0.46 -10.50 16.99
N ARG A 298 0.37 -9.17 16.78
CA ARG A 298 0.90 -8.50 15.59
C ARG A 298 2.42 -8.32 15.60
N ASP A 299 3.00 -8.00 16.76
CA ASP A 299 4.39 -7.57 16.85
C ASP A 299 5.31 -8.60 17.52
N GLN A 300 4.74 -9.60 18.21
CA GLN A 300 5.51 -10.62 18.94
C GLN A 300 6.57 -11.32 18.09
N ASP A 301 6.26 -11.59 16.83
CA ASP A 301 7.07 -12.43 15.93
C ASP A 301 7.85 -11.59 14.91
N ASN A 302 7.93 -10.29 15.09
CA ASN A 302 8.54 -9.39 14.11
C ASN A 302 9.72 -8.60 14.67
N PHE A 303 10.81 -8.56 13.89
CA PHE A 303 11.78 -7.48 13.95
C PHE A 303 11.40 -6.37 12.97
N TYR A 304 11.67 -5.12 13.32
CA TYR A 304 11.39 -3.97 12.45
C TYR A 304 12.66 -3.21 12.03
N CYS A 305 13.83 -3.82 12.21
CA CYS A 305 15.13 -3.17 12.01
C CYS A 305 15.69 -3.30 10.58
N ALA A 306 14.90 -3.82 9.63
CA ALA A 306 15.28 -3.86 8.23
C ALA A 306 15.39 -2.43 7.66
N ARG A 307 16.55 -2.07 7.12
CA ARG A 307 16.76 -0.75 6.52
C ARG A 307 16.92 -0.88 5.01
N LEU A 308 16.02 -0.25 4.27
CA LEU A 308 16.06 -0.17 2.81
C LEU A 308 16.30 1.27 2.38
N LEU A 309 17.39 1.52 1.65
CA LEU A 309 17.69 2.84 1.10
C LEU A 309 16.99 3.01 -0.25
N ASP A 310 16.82 4.25 -0.72
CA ASP A 310 16.15 4.51 -2.01
C ASP A 310 16.86 3.82 -3.19
N ARG A 311 18.19 3.71 -3.13
CA ARG A 311 19.01 2.98 -4.11
C ARG A 311 18.78 1.47 -4.13
N ASP A 312 18.16 0.93 -3.09
CA ASP A 312 17.86 -0.50 -2.97
C ASP A 312 16.43 -0.82 -3.45
N LEU A 313 15.64 0.20 -3.83
CA LEU A 313 14.34 0.02 -4.44
C LEU A 313 14.50 -0.65 -5.81
N PRO A 314 13.54 -1.52 -6.21
CA PRO A 314 13.62 -2.25 -7.47
C PRO A 314 13.21 -1.42 -8.71
N TRP A 315 13.13 -0.10 -8.56
CA TRP A 315 12.83 0.85 -9.64
C TRP A 315 13.69 2.11 -9.47
N ASP A 316 13.79 2.91 -10.53
CA ASP A 316 14.46 4.22 -10.48
C ASP A 316 13.55 5.26 -9.79
N PRO A 317 13.95 5.85 -8.65
CA PRO A 317 13.15 6.85 -7.95
C PRO A 317 13.06 8.19 -8.70
N THR A 318 13.84 8.39 -9.76
CA THR A 318 13.84 9.61 -10.57
C THR A 318 12.94 9.51 -11.81
N GLU A 319 12.48 8.32 -12.16
CA GLU A 319 11.54 8.10 -13.26
C GLU A 319 10.15 8.57 -12.86
N THR A 320 9.51 9.41 -13.69
CA THR A 320 8.20 10.02 -13.38
C THR A 320 7.06 9.59 -14.30
N ASP A 321 7.35 8.82 -15.35
CA ASP A 321 6.40 8.47 -16.43
C ASP A 321 6.49 6.97 -16.74
N TRP A 322 6.05 6.14 -15.78
CA TRP A 322 6.09 4.68 -15.85
C TRP A 322 4.72 4.02 -15.98
#